data_AF-A0A8X6IVA8-F1
#
_entry.id   AF-A0A8X6IVA8-F1
#
_cell.length_a   1.000
_cell.length_b   1.000
_cell.length_c   1.000
_cell.angle_alpha   90.00
_cell.angle_beta   90.00
_cell.angle_gamma   90.00
#
_symmetry.space_group_name_H-M   'P 1'
#
loop_
_entity.id
_entity.type
_entity.pdbx_description
1 polymer ?
#
loop_
_entity_poly.entity_id
_entity_poly.type
_entity_poly.pdbx_seq_one_letter_code
_entity_poly.pdbx_strand_id
1 'polypeptide(L)'
;MTEILNDPENKPPKIDYDCIGEFCFESDQLALKGNNDYKNLLESIVILEAQRAQAVKDREALVKMKEEALADPFEFLARMQRKEKMNFPAHQKIYPVPVIDWTRNNSRAKIITENKSAESSTSWSDEEQKKLKELLIQFPPEDVEANRWEKIANNLGTKSAFEVASRIHKNYTILAQDSEIALGKYLT
;
A
#
# COMPACT_ATOMS: atom_id res chain seq x y z
N MET A 1 -20.84 2.91 34.18
CA MET A 1 -19.71 3.11 33.24
C MET A 1 -19.95 2.37 31.92
N THR A 2 -21.19 2.28 31.45
CA THR A 2 -21.56 1.52 30.23
C THR A 2 -22.89 2.01 29.65
N GLU A 3 -23.05 3.32 29.39
CA GLU A 3 -24.32 3.85 28.83
C GLU A 3 -24.12 4.97 27.79
N ILE A 4 -23.00 5.00 27.05
CA ILE A 4 -22.76 6.06 26.02
C ILE A 4 -22.53 5.49 24.61
N LEU A 5 -23.04 4.29 24.32
CA LEU A 5 -22.90 3.66 22.99
C LEU A 5 -24.21 3.56 22.19
N ASN A 6 -25.35 4.03 22.73
CA ASN A 6 -26.67 3.91 22.09
C ASN A 6 -27.36 5.27 21.88
N ASP A 7 -26.62 6.29 21.45
CA ASP A 7 -27.23 7.55 20.98
C ASP A 7 -27.55 7.44 19.46
N PRO A 8 -28.83 7.47 19.05
CA PRO A 8 -29.21 7.35 17.64
C PRO A 8 -28.77 8.53 16.77
N GLU A 9 -28.32 9.66 17.34
CA GLU A 9 -27.80 10.81 16.59
C GLU A 9 -26.33 10.66 16.15
N ASN A 10 -25.62 9.66 16.66
CA ASN A 10 -24.20 9.45 16.34
C ASN A 10 -23.96 8.38 15.25
N LYS A 11 -25.01 8.01 14.51
CA LYS A 11 -24.87 7.13 13.35
C LYS A 11 -24.39 7.96 12.17
N PRO A 12 -23.24 7.63 11.54
CA PRO A 12 -22.84 8.30 10.32
C PRO A 12 -23.99 8.18 9.30
N PRO A 13 -24.27 9.24 8.52
CA PRO A 13 -25.33 9.21 7.53
C PRO A 13 -25.18 7.94 6.69
N LYS A 14 -26.26 7.17 6.55
CA LYS A 14 -26.29 6.04 5.63
C LYS A 14 -26.22 6.61 4.22
N ILE A 15 -25.01 6.67 3.68
CA ILE A 15 -24.76 7.06 2.31
C ILE A 15 -25.05 5.81 1.45
N ASP A 16 -25.90 5.99 0.45
CA ASP A 16 -26.24 4.95 -0.52
C ASP A 16 -25.02 4.69 -1.43
N TYR A 17 -24.46 3.49 -1.31
CA TYR A 17 -23.18 3.12 -1.96
C TYR A 17 -23.35 2.71 -3.43
N ASP A 18 -24.57 2.64 -3.96
CA ASP A 18 -24.83 2.18 -5.33
C ASP A 18 -24.55 3.24 -6.41
N CYS A 19 -24.36 4.51 -6.04
CA CYS A 19 -24.21 5.63 -6.98
C CYS A 19 -22.83 6.30 -6.99
N ILE A 20 -21.90 5.90 -6.11
CA ILE A 20 -20.53 6.40 -6.11
C ILE A 20 -19.65 5.35 -6.77
N GLY A 21 -19.28 5.60 -8.03
CA GLY A 21 -18.31 4.80 -8.76
C GLY A 21 -17.08 4.50 -7.89
N GLU A 22 -16.53 3.31 -8.06
CA GLU A 22 -15.46 2.76 -7.24
C GLU A 22 -14.32 3.76 -6.98
N PHE A 23 -14.28 4.36 -5.78
CA PHE A 23 -13.27 5.36 -5.43
C PHE A 23 -11.91 4.69 -5.26
N CYS A 24 -11.13 4.71 -6.34
CA CYS A 24 -9.79 4.16 -6.44
C CYS A 24 -8.99 5.00 -7.44
N PHE A 25 -7.69 5.15 -7.21
CA PHE A 25 -6.81 5.75 -8.19
C PHE A 25 -6.65 4.82 -9.39
N GLU A 26 -6.39 5.42 -10.54
CA GLU A 26 -6.10 4.69 -11.78
C GLU A 26 -4.85 3.82 -11.64
N SER A 27 -3.89 4.27 -10.81
CA SER A 27 -2.65 3.56 -10.46
C SER A 27 -2.83 2.41 -9.46
N ASP A 28 -4.00 2.26 -8.85
CA ASP A 28 -4.17 1.28 -7.78
C ASP A 28 -4.23 -0.15 -8.31
N GLN A 29 -3.63 -1.07 -7.56
CA GLN A 29 -3.71 -2.50 -7.86
C GLN A 29 -5.18 -2.94 -7.82
N LEU A 30 -5.62 -3.63 -8.87
CA LEU A 30 -7.01 -4.10 -9.01
C LEU A 30 -7.49 -4.93 -7.79
N ALA A 31 -6.56 -5.61 -7.12
CA ALA A 31 -6.80 -6.37 -5.90
C ALA A 31 -7.28 -5.52 -4.70
N LEU A 32 -6.97 -4.22 -4.68
CA LEU A 32 -7.37 -3.28 -3.64
C LEU A 32 -8.73 -2.63 -3.91
N LYS A 33 -9.17 -2.60 -5.19
CA LYS A 33 -10.44 -1.97 -5.59
C LYS A 33 -11.68 -2.64 -5.01
N GLY A 34 -11.61 -3.94 -4.70
CA GLY A 34 -12.67 -4.67 -4.01
C GLY A 34 -12.68 -4.55 -2.48
N ASN A 35 -11.68 -3.90 -1.87
CA ASN A 35 -11.55 -3.83 -0.41
C ASN A 35 -12.27 -2.59 0.15
N ASN A 36 -13.27 -2.81 1.00
CA ASN A 36 -14.03 -1.72 1.63
C ASN A 36 -13.18 -0.89 2.61
N ASP A 37 -12.23 -1.52 3.30
CA ASP A 37 -11.34 -0.83 4.25
C ASP A 37 -10.43 0.16 3.53
N TYR A 38 -9.99 -0.22 2.32
CA TYR A 38 -9.19 0.64 1.45
C TYR A 38 -10.00 1.84 0.94
N LYS A 39 -11.25 1.63 0.52
CA LYS A 39 -12.16 2.71 0.10
C LYS A 39 -12.41 3.71 1.24
N ASN A 40 -12.73 3.20 2.43
CA ASN A 40 -12.95 4.04 3.62
C ASN A 40 -11.71 4.86 3.97
N LEU A 41 -10.51 4.26 3.87
CA LEU A 41 -9.25 4.96 4.08
C LEU A 41 -9.07 6.10 3.06
N LEU A 42 -9.28 5.82 1.78
CA LEU A 42 -9.16 6.82 0.71
C LEU A 42 -10.13 7.99 0.90
N GLU A 43 -11.40 7.69 1.18
CA GLU A 43 -12.42 8.71 1.47
C GLU A 43 -11.99 9.60 2.65
N SER A 44 -11.53 8.96 3.72
CA SER A 44 -11.07 9.66 4.93
C SER A 44 -9.89 10.58 4.63
N ILE A 45 -8.92 10.12 3.83
CA ILE A 45 -7.76 10.93 3.41
C ILE A 45 -8.22 12.18 2.67
N VAL A 46 -9.13 12.02 1.70
CA VAL A 46 -9.63 13.15 0.89
C VAL A 46 -10.37 14.16 1.75
N ILE A 47 -11.24 13.68 2.65
CA ILE A 47 -11.98 14.55 3.57
C ILE A 47 -11.01 15.28 4.51
N LEU A 48 -10.03 14.58 5.08
CA LEU A 48 -9.05 15.17 5.99
C LEU A 48 -8.14 16.19 5.28
N GLU A 49 -7.77 15.95 4.03
CA GLU A 49 -7.03 16.90 3.21
C GLU A 49 -7.83 18.19 2.97
N ALA A 50 -9.11 18.06 2.60
CA ALA A 50 -10.02 19.20 2.46
C ALA A 50 -10.18 19.94 3.80
N GLN A 51 -10.31 19.20 4.90
CA GLN A 51 -10.40 19.78 6.24
C GLN A 51 -9.13 20.53 6.61
N ARG A 52 -7.94 19.98 6.34
CA ARG A 52 -6.66 20.65 6.58
C ARG A 52 -6.58 21.98 5.83
N ALA A 53 -6.95 21.99 4.54
CA ALA A 53 -6.95 23.20 3.74
C ALA A 53 -7.91 24.26 4.29
N GLN A 54 -9.09 23.85 4.77
CA GLN A 54 -10.04 24.75 5.42
C GLN A 54 -9.49 25.31 6.73
N ALA A 55 -8.88 24.47 7.57
CA ALA A 55 -8.28 24.88 8.85
C ALA A 55 -7.22 25.97 8.67
N VAL A 56 -6.43 25.88 7.60
CA VAL A 56 -5.41 26.89 7.27
C VAL A 56 -6.07 28.23 6.94
N LYS A 57 -7.12 28.22 6.10
CA LYS A 57 -7.88 29.43 5.74
C LYS A 57 -8.57 30.06 6.96
N ASP A 58 -9.20 29.24 7.78
CA ASP A 58 -9.89 29.69 9.00
C ASP A 58 -8.91 30.33 9.98
N ARG A 59 -7.71 29.74 10.13
CA ARG A 59 -6.64 30.30 10.95
C ARG A 59 -6.19 31.66 10.44
N GLU A 60 -5.97 31.81 9.14
CA GLU A 60 -5.57 33.09 8.53
C GLU A 60 -6.65 34.16 8.72
N ALA A 61 -7.92 33.81 8.53
CA ALA A 61 -9.04 34.71 8.78
C ALA A 61 -9.10 35.18 10.25
N LEU A 62 -8.90 34.27 11.20
CA LEU A 62 -8.88 34.61 12.63
C LEU A 62 -7.72 35.53 13.01
N VAL A 63 -6.53 35.31 12.45
CA VAL A 63 -5.37 36.19 12.68
C VAL A 63 -5.68 37.60 12.20
N LYS A 64 -6.25 37.74 11.00
CA LYS A 64 -6.66 39.03 10.46
C LYS A 64 -7.71 39.74 11.34
N MET A 65 -8.76 39.02 11.74
CA MET A 65 -9.80 39.56 12.63
C MET A 65 -9.22 40.01 13.99
N LYS A 66 -8.23 39.27 14.50
CA LYS A 66 -7.52 39.64 15.73
C LYS A 66 -6.75 40.94 15.56
N GLU A 67 -6.04 41.12 14.44
CA GLU A 67 -5.30 42.35 14.16
C GLU A 67 -6.24 43.56 14.06
N GLU A 68 -7.36 43.43 13.36
CA GLU A 68 -8.40 44.46 13.26
C GLU A 68 -9.00 44.80 14.64
N ALA A 69 -9.26 43.79 15.47
CA ALA A 69 -9.78 44.00 16.82
C ALA A 69 -8.76 44.65 17.77
N LEU A 70 -7.47 44.43 17.56
CA LEU A 70 -6.39 45.05 18.34
C LEU A 70 -6.13 46.50 17.91
N ALA A 71 -6.35 46.83 16.63
CA ALA A 71 -6.24 48.20 16.13
C ALA A 71 -7.30 49.11 16.77
N ASP A 72 -8.57 48.68 16.79
CA ASP A 72 -9.69 49.45 17.34
C ASP A 72 -10.53 48.63 18.36
N PRO A 73 -10.08 48.51 19.63
CA PRO A 73 -10.74 47.69 20.63
C PRO A 73 -12.17 48.14 20.97
N PHE A 74 -12.44 49.45 20.95
CA PHE A 74 -13.76 49.99 21.27
C PHE A 74 -14.79 49.70 20.18
N GLU A 75 -14.40 49.73 18.90
CA GLU A 75 -15.30 49.38 17.79
C GLU A 75 -15.64 47.90 17.83
N PHE A 76 -14.65 47.04 18.07
CA PHE A 76 -14.88 45.61 18.28
C PHE A 76 -15.89 45.34 19.40
N LEU A 77 -15.72 46.00 20.55
CA LEU A 77 -16.67 45.92 21.67
C LEU A 77 -18.05 46.47 21.32
N ALA A 78 -18.13 47.58 20.59
CA ALA A 78 -19.40 48.17 20.14
C ALA A 78 -20.14 47.23 19.19
N ARG A 79 -19.43 46.52 18.29
CA ARG A 79 -20.00 45.50 17.39
C ARG A 79 -20.50 44.28 18.16
N MET A 80 -19.74 43.85 19.19
CA MET A 80 -20.15 42.78 20.10
C MET A 80 -21.39 43.16 20.93
N GLN A 81 -21.45 44.39 21.45
CA GLN A 81 -22.59 44.89 22.23
C GLN A 81 -23.85 45.07 21.37
N ARG A 82 -23.69 45.48 20.11
CA ARG A 82 -24.77 45.54 19.10
C ARG A 82 -25.24 44.16 18.62
N LYS A 83 -24.61 43.05 19.07
CA LYS A 83 -24.85 41.68 18.62
C LYS A 83 -24.76 41.52 17.10
N GLU A 84 -23.85 42.26 16.48
CA GLU A 84 -23.58 42.13 15.04
C GLU A 84 -22.97 40.75 14.74
N LYS A 85 -23.29 40.17 13.56
CA LYS A 85 -22.68 38.91 13.13
C LYS A 85 -21.23 39.15 12.71
N MET A 86 -20.30 38.82 13.60
CA MET A 86 -18.85 38.96 13.38
C MET A 86 -18.25 37.93 12.39
N ASN A 87 -19.08 37.09 11.76
CA ASN A 87 -18.68 36.08 10.75
C ASN A 87 -17.44 35.25 11.13
N PHE A 88 -17.32 34.84 12.39
CA PHE A 88 -16.23 33.96 12.81
C PHE A 88 -16.30 32.62 12.07
N PRO A 89 -15.16 32.05 11.65
CA PRO A 89 -15.14 30.70 11.13
C PRO A 89 -15.67 29.73 12.20
N ALA A 90 -16.53 28.81 11.77
CA ALA A 90 -17.16 27.85 12.65
C ALA A 90 -16.16 26.79 13.15
N HIS A 91 -16.45 26.17 14.28
CA HIS A 91 -15.60 25.08 14.79
C HIS A 91 -15.62 23.89 13.81
N GLN A 92 -14.43 23.52 13.33
CA GLN A 92 -14.29 22.42 12.39
C GLN A 92 -14.50 21.07 13.08
N LYS A 93 -15.42 20.26 12.54
CA LYS A 93 -15.63 18.88 13.00
C LYS A 93 -14.69 17.94 12.25
N ILE A 94 -13.73 17.35 12.95
CA ILE A 94 -12.73 16.45 12.37
C ILE A 94 -13.41 15.14 11.97
N TYR A 95 -13.11 14.65 10.76
CA TYR A 95 -13.61 13.36 10.30
C TYR A 95 -12.87 12.21 11.04
N PRO A 96 -13.58 11.20 11.57
CA PRO A 96 -12.95 10.12 12.32
C PRO A 96 -12.05 9.26 11.43
N VAL A 97 -10.87 8.89 11.94
CA VAL A 97 -9.94 8.02 11.21
C VAL A 97 -10.49 6.58 11.20
N PRO A 98 -10.56 5.91 10.05
CA PRO A 98 -11.09 4.56 9.95
C PRO A 98 -10.11 3.57 10.58
N VAL A 99 -10.64 2.61 11.35
CA VAL A 99 -9.87 1.52 11.92
C VAL A 99 -9.78 0.39 10.89
N ILE A 100 -8.57 -0.02 10.54
CA ILE A 100 -8.32 -1.07 9.54
C ILE A 100 -8.04 -2.39 10.25
N ASP A 101 -8.87 -3.41 9.99
CA ASP A 101 -8.69 -4.76 10.53
C ASP A 101 -7.67 -5.56 9.70
N TRP A 102 -6.40 -5.46 10.07
CA TRP A 102 -5.30 -6.16 9.38
C TRP A 102 -5.40 -7.69 9.41
N THR A 103 -6.14 -8.26 10.37
CA THR A 103 -6.36 -9.71 10.50
C THR A 103 -7.15 -10.29 9.32
N ARG A 104 -8.09 -9.52 8.77
CA ARG A 104 -8.93 -9.92 7.62
C ARG A 104 -8.15 -9.95 6.30
N ASN A 105 -7.11 -9.13 6.17
CA ASN A 105 -6.31 -9.05 4.95
C ASN A 105 -5.11 -10.01 4.95
N ASN A 106 -4.62 -10.42 6.13
CA ASN A 106 -3.54 -11.40 6.24
C ASN A 106 -3.97 -12.85 5.93
N SER A 107 -5.25 -13.18 6.10
CA SER A 107 -5.77 -14.53 5.85
C SER A 107 -5.72 -14.92 4.35
N ARG A 108 -5.83 -13.97 3.42
CA ARG A 108 -5.59 -14.22 1.98
C ARG A 108 -4.11 -14.40 1.64
N ALA A 109 -3.21 -13.66 2.31
CA ALA A 109 -1.77 -13.86 2.16
C ALA A 109 -1.35 -15.27 2.62
N LYS A 110 -1.98 -15.78 3.69
CA LYS A 110 -1.83 -17.18 4.15
C LYS A 110 -2.29 -18.20 3.12
N ILE A 111 -3.47 -18.01 2.50
CA ILE A 111 -3.96 -18.94 1.47
C ILE A 111 -2.98 -19.03 0.28
N ILE A 112 -2.34 -17.92 -0.10
CA ILE A 112 -1.32 -17.91 -1.16
C ILE A 112 -0.01 -18.59 -0.72
N THR A 113 0.36 -18.50 0.56
CA THR A 113 1.55 -19.20 1.09
C THR A 113 1.31 -20.69 1.30
N GLU A 114 0.11 -21.07 1.75
CA GLU A 114 -0.28 -22.47 1.94
C GLU A 114 -0.48 -23.18 0.58
N ASN A 115 -1.12 -22.52 -0.40
CA ASN A 115 -1.22 -23.06 -1.77
C ASN A 115 0.11 -23.06 -2.52
N LYS A 116 1.07 -22.19 -2.20
CA LYS A 116 2.45 -22.29 -2.72
C LYS A 116 3.25 -23.46 -2.13
N SER A 117 2.84 -24.01 -0.98
CA SER A 117 3.45 -25.25 -0.45
C SER A 117 2.84 -26.51 -1.07
N ALA A 118 1.65 -26.41 -1.68
CA ALA A 118 0.98 -27.50 -2.38
C ALA A 118 1.40 -27.66 -3.85
N GLU A 119 2.14 -26.70 -4.42
CA GLU A 119 2.87 -26.87 -5.69
C GLU A 119 4.29 -27.42 -5.42
N SER A 120 4.38 -28.42 -4.54
CA SER A 120 5.54 -29.30 -4.39
C SER A 120 5.55 -30.37 -5.50
N SER A 121 5.66 -29.96 -6.76
CA SER A 121 5.85 -30.90 -7.88
C SER A 121 7.21 -30.81 -8.54
N THR A 122 8.15 -30.05 -7.96
CA THR A 122 9.57 -30.14 -8.34
C THR A 122 10.44 -29.99 -7.10
N SER A 123 10.40 -30.98 -6.22
CA SER A 123 11.40 -31.15 -5.16
C SER A 123 12.72 -31.49 -5.83
N TRP A 124 13.56 -30.48 -6.04
CA TRP A 124 14.97 -30.69 -6.36
C TRP A 124 15.63 -31.30 -5.13
N SER A 125 16.20 -32.50 -5.27
CA SER A 125 17.01 -33.09 -4.21
C SER A 125 18.30 -32.28 -4.02
N ASP A 126 18.90 -32.31 -2.82
CA ASP A 126 20.17 -31.61 -2.53
C ASP A 126 21.30 -32.05 -3.48
N GLU A 127 21.28 -33.30 -3.91
CA GLU A 127 22.21 -33.87 -4.89
C GLU A 127 22.00 -33.28 -6.29
N GLU A 128 20.74 -33.17 -6.73
CA GLU A 128 20.37 -32.55 -8.00
C GLU A 128 20.74 -31.06 -8.01
N GLN A 129 20.54 -30.38 -6.87
CA GLN A 129 20.89 -28.97 -6.71
C GLN A 129 22.41 -28.75 -6.74
N LYS A 130 23.19 -29.65 -6.12
CA LYS A 130 24.65 -29.59 -6.18
C LYS A 130 25.16 -29.83 -7.60
N LYS A 131 24.59 -30.81 -8.30
CA LYS A 131 24.92 -31.10 -9.71
C LYS A 131 24.52 -29.95 -10.64
N LEU A 132 23.37 -29.31 -10.42
CA LEU A 132 22.97 -28.11 -11.15
C LEU A 132 23.98 -26.97 -10.98
N LYS A 133 24.45 -26.72 -9.75
CA LYS A 133 25.48 -25.70 -9.48
C LYS A 133 26.81 -26.01 -10.17
N GLU A 134 27.23 -27.27 -10.15
CA GLU A 134 28.45 -27.72 -10.84
C GLU A 134 28.35 -27.52 -12.35
N LEU A 135 27.21 -27.86 -12.95
CA LEU A 135 26.95 -27.67 -14.39
C LEU A 135 26.85 -26.19 -14.77
N LEU A 136 26.32 -25.34 -13.90
CA LEU A 136 26.29 -23.89 -14.10
C LEU A 136 27.69 -23.26 -14.11
N ILE A 137 28.66 -23.89 -13.43
CA ILE A 137 30.07 -23.49 -13.46
C ILE A 137 30.74 -24.02 -14.74
N GLN A 138 30.41 -25.24 -15.17
CA GLN A 138 30.97 -25.84 -16.39
C GLN A 138 30.46 -25.18 -17.68
N PHE A 139 29.21 -24.70 -17.69
CA PHE A 139 28.60 -24.00 -18.83
C PHE A 139 28.38 -22.52 -18.52
N PRO A 140 29.31 -21.62 -18.90
CA PRO A 140 29.17 -20.17 -18.71
C PRO A 140 27.96 -19.60 -19.49
N PRO A 141 27.49 -18.38 -19.18
CA PRO A 141 26.41 -17.76 -19.93
C PRO A 141 26.82 -17.55 -21.39
N GLU A 142 26.03 -18.11 -22.29
CA GLU A 142 26.12 -17.93 -23.74
C GLU A 142 25.03 -16.93 -24.18
N ASP A 143 25.22 -16.29 -25.34
CA ASP A 143 24.25 -15.33 -25.90
C ASP A 143 22.84 -15.92 -26.07
N VAL A 144 22.75 -17.26 -26.18
CA VAL A 144 21.49 -18.01 -26.22
C VAL A 144 21.38 -18.92 -25.01
N GLU A 145 20.77 -18.39 -23.94
CA GLU A 145 20.57 -19.11 -22.68
C GLU A 145 19.73 -20.39 -22.85
N ALA A 146 18.81 -20.43 -23.82
CA ALA A 146 18.00 -21.62 -24.10
C ALA A 146 18.85 -22.87 -24.39
N ASN A 147 19.91 -22.71 -25.18
CA ASN A 147 20.84 -23.79 -25.52
C ASN A 147 21.65 -24.23 -24.29
N ARG A 148 21.94 -23.29 -23.39
CA ARG A 148 22.60 -23.57 -22.11
C ARG A 148 21.73 -24.45 -21.21
N TRP A 149 20.44 -24.16 -21.12
CA TRP A 149 19.50 -24.95 -20.31
C TRP A 149 19.32 -26.35 -20.87
N GLU A 150 19.32 -26.50 -22.19
CA GLU A 150 19.27 -27.80 -22.86
C GLU A 150 20.52 -28.64 -22.58
N LYS A 151 21.73 -28.06 -22.65
CA LYS A 151 22.99 -28.72 -22.28
C LYS A 151 22.97 -29.22 -20.82
N ILE A 152 22.45 -28.41 -19.91
CA ILE A 152 22.37 -28.73 -18.48
C ILE A 152 21.30 -29.81 -18.22
N ALA A 153 20.13 -29.70 -18.85
CA ALA A 153 19.07 -30.69 -18.78
C ALA A 153 19.51 -32.05 -19.30
N ASN A 154 20.22 -32.08 -20.43
CA ASN A 154 20.77 -33.31 -21.01
C ASN A 154 21.79 -34.01 -20.09
N ASN A 155 22.55 -33.26 -19.31
CA ASN A 155 23.53 -33.82 -18.35
C ASN A 155 22.89 -34.24 -17.01
N LEU A 156 21.82 -33.55 -16.60
CA LEU A 156 21.01 -33.93 -15.44
C LEU A 156 20.16 -35.17 -15.73
N GLY A 157 19.55 -35.27 -16.91
CA GLY A 157 18.69 -36.37 -17.35
C GLY A 157 17.35 -36.50 -16.61
N THR A 158 17.20 -35.86 -15.46
CA THR A 158 16.02 -35.95 -14.58
C THR A 158 15.06 -34.77 -14.67
N LYS A 159 15.47 -33.68 -15.34
CA LYS A 159 14.72 -32.41 -15.41
C LYS A 159 14.77 -31.81 -16.81
N SER A 160 13.68 -31.19 -17.22
CA SER A 160 13.55 -30.50 -18.52
C SER A 160 14.30 -29.18 -18.54
N ALA A 161 14.75 -28.74 -19.73
CA ALA A 161 15.38 -27.43 -19.94
C ALA A 161 14.50 -26.28 -19.39
N PHE A 162 13.18 -26.41 -19.47
CA PHE A 162 12.24 -25.43 -18.90
C PHE A 162 12.25 -25.43 -17.36
N GLU A 163 12.33 -26.59 -16.73
CA GLU A 163 12.39 -26.70 -15.27
C GLU A 163 13.73 -26.18 -14.71
N VAL A 164 14.82 -26.44 -15.43
CA VAL A 164 16.15 -25.89 -15.15
C VAL A 164 16.10 -24.36 -15.23
N ALA A 165 15.57 -23.80 -16.32
CA ALA A 165 15.42 -22.35 -16.50
C ALA A 165 14.54 -21.72 -15.41
N SER A 166 13.40 -22.35 -15.08
CA SER A 166 12.49 -21.87 -14.03
C SER A 166 13.15 -21.90 -12.66
N ARG A 167 13.89 -22.97 -12.32
CA ARG A 167 14.62 -23.10 -11.06
C ARG A 167 15.73 -22.07 -10.94
N ILE A 168 16.47 -21.84 -12.01
CA ILE A 168 17.51 -20.82 -12.12
C ILE A 168 16.87 -19.45 -11.91
N HIS A 169 15.88 -19.05 -12.71
CA HIS A 169 15.21 -17.75 -12.59
C HIS A 169 14.67 -17.49 -11.16
N LYS A 170 14.06 -18.50 -10.52
CA LYS A 170 13.61 -18.43 -9.12
C LYS A 170 14.76 -18.24 -8.13
N ASN A 171 15.89 -18.92 -8.31
CA ASN A 171 17.07 -18.75 -7.45
C ASN A 171 17.79 -17.42 -7.70
N TYR A 172 17.87 -16.93 -8.95
CA TYR A 172 18.49 -15.64 -9.26
C TYR A 172 17.77 -14.49 -8.57
N THR A 173 16.43 -14.53 -8.46
CA THR A 173 15.66 -13.51 -7.71
C THR A 173 15.99 -13.52 -6.21
N ILE A 174 16.25 -14.70 -5.63
CA ILE A 174 16.61 -14.84 -4.21
C ILE A 174 18.09 -14.47 -3.99
N LEU A 175 18.97 -14.86 -4.93
CA LEU A 175 20.41 -14.58 -4.87
C LEU A 175 20.73 -13.12 -5.22
N ALA A 176 19.90 -12.41 -5.98
CA ALA A 176 20.10 -10.98 -6.25
C ALA A 176 20.04 -10.11 -4.98
N GLN A 177 19.44 -10.60 -3.89
CA GLN A 177 19.51 -9.96 -2.57
C GLN A 177 20.81 -10.27 -1.80
N ASP A 178 21.52 -11.35 -2.12
CA ASP A 178 22.74 -11.80 -1.42
C ASP A 178 24.02 -11.77 -2.31
N SER A 179 23.93 -11.30 -3.56
CA SER A 179 25.02 -11.37 -4.56
C SER A 179 25.61 -10.01 -4.93
N GLU A 180 26.09 -9.28 -3.93
CA GLU A 180 27.21 -8.33 -4.14
C GLU A 180 28.55 -9.06 -4.41
N ILE A 181 28.55 -10.39 -4.51
CA ILE A 181 29.77 -11.22 -4.63
C ILE A 181 29.93 -11.93 -5.99
N ALA A 182 29.00 -11.83 -6.94
CA ALA A 182 29.11 -12.54 -8.24
C ALA A 182 29.11 -11.65 -9.50
N LEU A 183 29.22 -10.33 -9.35
CA LEU A 183 29.41 -9.40 -10.49
C LEU A 183 30.85 -8.86 -10.58
N GLY A 184 31.83 -9.68 -10.19
CA GLY A 184 33.26 -9.36 -10.33
C GLY A 184 33.94 -9.87 -11.60
N LYS A 185 33.21 -10.46 -12.57
CA LYS A 185 33.81 -11.02 -13.80
C LYS A 185 33.05 -10.75 -15.10
N TYR A 186 32.11 -9.79 -15.11
CA TYR A 186 31.41 -9.37 -16.35
C TYR A 186 31.63 -7.89 -16.70
N LEU A 187 32.65 -7.25 -16.12
CA LEU A 187 33.17 -5.98 -16.60
C LEU A 187 34.69 -6.10 -16.74
N THR A 188 35.14 -6.62 -17.88
CA THR A 188 36.39 -6.19 -18.51
C THR A 188 36.13 -6.07 -20.01
#